data_AF-A0A9N9GPD6-F1
#
_entry.id   AF-A0A9N9GPD6-F1
#
_cell.length_a   1.000
_cell.length_b   1.000
_cell.length_c   1.000
_cell.angle_alpha   90.00
_cell.angle_beta   90.00
_cell.angle_gamma   90.00
#
_symmetry.space_group_name_H-M   'P 1'
#
loop_
_entity.id
_entity.type
_entity.pdbx_description
1 polymer ?
#
loop_
_entity_poly.entity_id
_entity_poly.type
_entity_poly.pdbx_seq_one_letter_code
_entity_poly.pdbx_strand_id
1 'polypeptide(L)'
;MTQTQPLTDSLPILTSSENLPSTISNTNPPKINVADKSNDPLARISMSTSQRIALATASGAFWGFIFGGYEGSKRSGLQYRAENAHKLPTTKGGWYFYHKRKNYKMLLGGFKRGVRYAFFTGSLCFSFVGLEAVLDRLSGETNVLNTVAAGVGTALWFSTLCKLF
;
A
#
# COMPACT_ATOMS: atom_id res chain seq x y z
N MET A 1 -58.11 30.68 -12.18
CA MET A 1 -59.33 30.24 -12.90
C MET A 1 -59.01 30.40 -14.38
N THR A 2 -58.50 29.38 -15.07
CA THR A 2 -59.26 28.28 -15.73
C THR A 2 -60.09 28.89 -16.86
N GLN A 3 -59.92 28.59 -18.16
CA GLN A 3 -59.95 27.27 -18.79
C GLN A 3 -59.53 27.32 -20.29
N THR A 4 -58.73 26.33 -20.69
CA THR A 4 -58.75 25.49 -21.93
C THR A 4 -58.79 26.07 -23.36
N GLN A 5 -57.85 25.58 -24.17
CA GLN A 5 -58.11 25.14 -25.55
C GLN A 5 -57.93 23.61 -25.67
N PRO A 6 -58.83 22.91 -26.38
CA PRO A 6 -58.52 21.61 -26.98
C PRO A 6 -58.72 21.65 -28.51
N LEU A 7 -57.85 21.00 -29.28
CA LEU A 7 -58.22 20.50 -30.59
C LEU A 7 -57.38 19.27 -30.95
N THR A 8 -57.95 18.11 -30.63
CA THR A 8 -57.67 16.82 -31.24
C THR A 8 -58.57 16.69 -32.47
N ASP A 9 -58.01 16.28 -33.62
CA ASP A 9 -58.66 15.42 -34.64
C ASP A 9 -57.68 15.29 -35.83
N SER A 10 -57.02 14.15 -36.01
CA SER A 10 -57.47 12.83 -36.50
C SER A 10 -57.25 12.65 -38.00
N LEU A 11 -56.71 11.47 -38.32
CA LEU A 11 -56.00 11.04 -39.53
C LEU A 11 -56.90 10.86 -40.77
N PRO A 12 -56.29 10.63 -41.95
CA PRO A 12 -56.73 9.47 -42.73
C PRO A 12 -55.59 8.60 -43.28
N ILE A 13 -55.57 7.35 -42.83
CA ILE A 13 -55.68 6.08 -43.58
C ILE A 13 -54.89 5.94 -44.91
N LEU A 14 -53.80 5.15 -44.80
CA LEU A 14 -53.39 3.97 -45.59
C LEU A 14 -53.68 3.91 -47.10
N THR A 15 -52.61 3.71 -47.88
CA THR A 15 -52.64 2.74 -48.99
C THR A 15 -51.29 2.05 -49.13
N SER A 16 -51.36 0.73 -49.14
CA SER A 16 -50.32 -0.29 -49.14
C SER A 16 -49.78 -0.58 -50.54
N SER A 17 -48.45 -0.71 -50.68
CA SER A 17 -47.80 -1.58 -51.68
C SER A 17 -46.35 -1.80 -51.21
N GLU A 18 -46.04 -2.94 -50.60
CA GLU A 18 -45.55 -4.18 -51.22
C GLU A 18 -44.01 -4.17 -51.46
N ASN A 19 -43.37 -5.16 -50.82
CA ASN A 19 -42.13 -5.86 -51.22
C ASN A 19 -40.79 -5.56 -50.49
N LEU A 20 -40.42 -6.60 -49.70
CA LEU A 20 -39.19 -6.95 -48.98
C LEU A 20 -37.88 -6.75 -49.78
N PRO A 21 -36.67 -6.64 -49.16
CA PRO A 21 -36.14 -7.71 -48.31
C PRO A 21 -35.53 -7.27 -46.98
N SER A 22 -35.69 -8.15 -46.00
CA SER A 22 -34.96 -8.22 -44.73
C SER A 22 -33.45 -8.22 -44.97
N THR A 23 -32.84 -7.04 -44.98
CA THR A 23 -31.41 -6.93 -44.68
C THR A 23 -31.28 -6.86 -43.18
N ILE A 24 -31.08 -8.06 -42.62
CA ILE A 24 -30.57 -8.28 -41.27
C ILE A 24 -29.33 -7.39 -41.14
N SER A 25 -29.47 -6.22 -40.52
CA SER A 25 -28.33 -5.48 -40.02
C SER A 25 -27.67 -6.41 -39.03
N ASN A 26 -26.52 -6.97 -39.41
CA ASN A 26 -25.65 -7.79 -38.59
C ASN A 26 -25.57 -7.19 -37.18
N THR A 27 -26.39 -7.70 -36.27
CA THR A 27 -26.17 -7.60 -34.84
C THR A 27 -25.07 -8.60 -34.52
N ASN A 28 -23.86 -8.31 -34.99
CA ASN A 28 -22.71 -8.74 -34.23
C ASN A 28 -22.70 -7.82 -33.02
N PRO A 29 -23.02 -8.29 -31.80
CA PRO A 29 -22.55 -7.56 -30.63
C PRO A 29 -21.05 -7.33 -30.85
N PRO A 30 -20.48 -6.20 -30.41
CA PRO A 30 -19.03 -6.14 -30.32
C PRO A 30 -18.60 -7.42 -29.61
N LYS A 31 -17.79 -8.26 -30.27
CA LYS A 31 -17.07 -9.32 -29.59
C LYS A 31 -16.12 -8.62 -28.65
N ILE A 32 -16.65 -8.18 -27.52
CA ILE A 32 -15.90 -8.02 -26.30
C ILE A 32 -15.32 -9.41 -26.13
N ASN A 33 -14.01 -9.53 -26.34
CA ASN A 33 -13.30 -10.73 -25.95
C ASN A 33 -13.42 -10.79 -24.44
N VAL A 34 -14.53 -11.36 -23.96
CA VAL A 34 -14.77 -11.68 -22.56
C VAL A 34 -13.91 -12.90 -22.28
N ALA A 35 -12.60 -12.69 -22.24
CA ALA A 35 -11.74 -13.39 -21.31
C ALA A 35 -11.83 -12.64 -19.96
N ASP A 36 -13.06 -12.43 -19.48
CA ASP A 36 -13.29 -12.00 -18.12
C ASP A 36 -13.32 -13.27 -17.27
N LYS A 37 -12.13 -13.69 -16.82
CA LYS A 37 -12.04 -14.60 -15.70
C LYS A 37 -12.29 -13.76 -14.45
N SER A 38 -13.55 -13.38 -14.22
CA SER A 38 -13.99 -12.59 -13.07
C SER A 38 -13.91 -13.44 -11.79
N ASN A 39 -12.70 -13.60 -11.27
CA ASN A 39 -12.38 -14.01 -9.90
C ASN A 39 -11.46 -12.93 -9.29
N ASP A 40 -11.77 -11.65 -9.47
CA ASP A 40 -10.89 -10.54 -9.10
C ASP A 40 -11.35 -9.81 -7.83
N PRO A 41 -11.03 -10.30 -6.62
CA PRO A 41 -11.07 -9.46 -5.43
C PRO A 41 -9.96 -8.39 -5.44
N LEU A 42 -9.14 -8.31 -6.51
CA LEU A 42 -7.90 -7.53 -6.65
C LEU A 42 -7.86 -6.52 -7.82
N ALA A 43 -9.00 -6.08 -8.36
CA ALA A 43 -9.08 -4.73 -8.98
C ALA A 43 -8.74 -3.58 -7.99
N ARG A 44 -8.13 -3.89 -6.84
CA ARG A 44 -8.36 -3.26 -5.53
C ARG A 44 -7.41 -2.12 -5.19
N ILE A 45 -6.41 -1.87 -6.04
CA ILE A 45 -5.72 -0.58 -6.18
C ILE A 45 -5.37 -0.57 -7.67
N SER A 46 -5.75 0.44 -8.45
CA SER A 46 -5.50 0.50 -9.91
C SER A 46 -4.02 0.70 -10.28
N MET A 47 -3.12 0.05 -9.55
CA MET A 47 -1.67 0.19 -9.62
C MET A 47 -1.05 -1.14 -9.98
N SER A 48 0.02 -1.06 -10.77
CA SER A 48 0.84 -2.22 -11.12
C SER A 48 1.36 -2.94 -9.86
N THR A 49 1.55 -4.27 -9.94
CA THR A 49 2.11 -5.09 -8.85
C THR A 49 3.42 -4.50 -8.31
N SER A 50 4.26 -3.94 -9.20
CA SER A 50 5.51 -3.29 -8.83
C SER A 50 5.32 -2.06 -7.94
N GLN A 51 4.31 -1.23 -8.23
CA GLN A 51 3.97 -0.07 -7.40
C GLN A 51 3.47 -0.48 -6.01
N ARG A 52 2.69 -1.56 -5.92
CA ARG A 52 2.20 -2.08 -4.63
C ARG A 52 3.35 -2.55 -3.74
N ILE A 53 4.28 -3.32 -4.30
CA ILE A 53 5.47 -3.78 -3.56
C ILE A 53 6.30 -2.59 -3.08
N ALA A 54 6.55 -1.61 -3.96
CA ALA A 54 7.32 -0.43 -3.62
C ALA A 54 6.67 0.40 -2.50
N LEU A 55 5.37 0.69 -2.60
CA LEU A 55 4.62 1.46 -1.60
C LEU A 55 4.54 0.74 -0.24
N ALA A 56 4.24 -0.57 -0.25
CA ALA A 56 4.16 -1.36 0.98
C ALA A 56 5.52 -1.45 1.69
N THR A 57 6.59 -1.70 0.93
CA THR A 57 7.95 -1.77 1.46
C THR A 57 8.41 -0.41 1.98
N ALA A 58 8.19 0.68 1.24
CA ALA A 58 8.57 2.03 1.63
C ALA A 58 7.82 2.49 2.89
N SER A 59 6.51 2.25 2.95
CA SER A 59 5.70 2.61 4.13
C SER A 59 6.09 1.80 5.37
N GLY A 60 6.30 0.50 5.22
CA GLY A 60 6.81 -0.35 6.32
C GLY A 60 8.18 0.10 6.82
N ALA A 61 9.12 0.35 5.92
CA ALA A 61 10.45 0.84 6.26
C ALA A 61 10.42 2.23 6.92
N PHE A 62 9.53 3.12 6.46
CA PHE A 62 9.36 4.45 7.03
C PHE A 62 8.86 4.38 8.48
N TRP A 63 7.82 3.59 8.75
CA TRP A 63 7.32 3.38 10.11
C TRP A 63 8.36 2.68 11.00
N GLY A 64 9.07 1.68 10.47
CA GLY A 64 10.17 1.03 11.18
C GLY A 64 11.31 2.00 11.52
N PHE A 65 11.64 2.92 10.62
CA PHE A 65 12.64 3.96 10.89
C PHE A 65 12.21 4.88 12.04
N ILE A 66 10.95 5.31 12.06
CA ILE A 66 10.42 6.19 13.11
C ILE A 66 10.50 5.48 14.47
N PHE A 67 9.98 4.26 14.56
CA PHE A 67 9.98 3.51 15.83
C PHE A 67 11.39 3.17 16.30
N GLY A 68 12.25 2.66 15.41
CA GLY A 68 13.64 2.37 15.73
C GLY A 68 14.46 3.62 16.08
N GLY A 69 14.18 4.73 15.40
CA GLY A 69 14.79 6.03 15.64
C GLY A 69 14.40 6.63 16.98
N TYR A 70 13.12 6.57 17.35
CA TYR A 70 12.62 7.02 18.65
C TYR A 70 13.27 6.24 19.79
N GLU A 71 13.28 4.91 19.70
CA GLU A 71 13.85 4.05 20.73
C GLU A 71 15.38 4.19 20.82
N GLY A 72 16.07 4.33 19.68
CA GLY A 72 17.51 4.58 19.64
C GLY A 72 17.92 5.93 20.21
N SER A 73 17.14 6.98 19.94
CA SER A 73 17.37 8.33 20.47
C SER A 73 17.20 8.38 21.98
N LYS A 74 16.15 7.72 22.51
CA LYS A 74 15.91 7.65 23.96
C LYS A 74 17.05 6.94 24.68
N ARG A 75 17.46 5.76 24.21
CA ARG A 75 18.53 4.97 24.85
C ARG A 75 19.87 5.72 24.88
N SER A 76 20.27 6.31 23.76
CA SER A 76 21.51 7.09 23.67
C SER A 76 21.45 8.38 24.51
N GLY A 77 20.28 9.01 24.62
CA GLY A 77 20.06 10.16 25.50
C GLY A 77 20.19 9.81 26.98
N LEU A 78 19.64 8.66 27.40
CA LEU A 78 19.79 8.16 28.78
C LEU A 78 21.24 7.78 29.09
N GLN A 79 21.91 7.11 28.16
CA GLN A 79 23.33 6.76 28.29
C GLN A 79 24.19 8.02 28.44
N TYR A 80 24.00 9.04 27.60
CA TYR A 80 24.76 10.29 27.71
C TYR A 80 24.56 10.97 29.08
N ARG A 81 23.34 10.94 29.63
CA ARG A 81 23.05 11.49 30.96
C ARG A 81 23.72 10.68 32.07
N ALA A 82 23.74 9.36 31.95
CA ALA A 82 24.44 8.50 32.90
C ALA A 82 25.96 8.76 32.88
N GLU A 83 26.56 8.82 31.70
CA GLU A 83 27.99 9.09 31.52
C GLU A 83 28.41 10.49 32.04
N ASN A 84 27.52 11.48 31.93
CA ASN A 84 27.79 12.87 32.30
C ASN A 84 27.14 13.30 33.62
N ALA A 85 26.57 12.37 34.40
CA ALA A 85 25.93 12.69 35.68
C ALA A 85 26.89 13.41 36.64
N HIS A 86 28.18 13.08 36.57
CA HIS A 86 29.24 13.70 37.39
C HIS A 86 29.86 14.97 36.77
N LYS A 87 29.54 15.32 35.51
CA LYS A 87 30.18 16.42 34.75
C LYS A 87 29.16 17.46 34.30
N LEU A 88 28.41 18.02 35.25
CA LEU A 88 27.43 19.06 34.98
C LEU A 88 28.15 20.40 34.73
N PRO A 89 27.87 21.10 33.62
CA PRO A 89 28.51 22.37 33.33
C PRO A 89 28.05 23.46 34.31
N THR A 90 29.00 24.20 34.88
CA THR A 90 28.75 25.31 35.81
C THR A 90 28.63 26.67 35.11
N THR A 91 29.17 26.79 33.90
CA THR A 91 29.15 28.03 33.10
C THR A 91 27.98 28.03 32.09
N LYS A 92 27.44 29.23 31.78
CA LYS A 92 26.35 29.40 30.80
C LYS A 92 26.73 28.85 29.42
N GLY A 93 27.97 29.08 28.97
CA GLY A 93 28.48 28.57 27.69
C GLY A 93 28.65 27.04 27.68
N GLY A 94 29.07 26.44 28.80
CA GLY A 94 29.19 24.98 28.93
C GLY A 94 27.84 24.26 28.77
N TRP A 95 26.76 24.89 29.23
CA TRP A 95 25.39 24.35 29.12
C TRP A 95 24.92 24.21 27.67
N TYR A 96 25.31 25.13 26.78
CA TYR A 96 25.04 25.05 25.34
C TYR A 96 25.78 23.86 24.70
N PHE A 97 27.09 23.73 24.94
CA PHE A 97 27.88 22.64 24.38
C PHE A 97 27.40 21.26 24.88
N TYR A 98 26.94 21.18 26.12
CA TYR A 98 26.35 19.97 26.68
C TYR A 98 25.08 19.54 25.90
N HIS A 99 24.16 20.47 25.64
CA HIS A 99 22.93 20.17 24.87
C HIS A 99 23.24 19.86 23.41
N LYS A 100 24.17 20.60 22.80
CA LYS A 100 24.62 20.33 21.43
C LYS A 100 25.16 18.90 21.31
N ARG A 101 26.09 18.51 22.19
CA ARG A 101 26.70 17.17 22.18
C ARG A 101 25.69 16.05 22.48
N LYS A 102 24.77 16.29 23.42
CA LYS A 102 23.65 15.38 23.70
C LYS A 102 22.80 15.13 22.46
N ASN A 103 22.40 16.19 21.76
CA ASN A 103 21.58 16.07 20.55
C ASN A 103 22.30 15.31 19.43
N TYR A 104 23.60 15.52 19.23
CA TYR A 104 24.36 14.73 18.26
C TYR A 104 24.43 13.24 18.60
N LYS A 105 24.66 12.90 19.88
CA LYS A 105 24.68 11.50 20.34
C LYS A 105 23.29 10.85 20.19
N MET A 106 22.22 11.59 20.50
CA MET A 106 20.84 11.12 20.31
C MET A 106 20.51 10.90 18.83
N LEU A 107 20.88 11.84 17.95
CA LEU A 107 20.63 11.74 16.52
C LEU A 107 21.38 10.55 15.91
N LEU A 108 22.65 10.34 16.25
CA LEU A 108 23.43 9.22 15.72
C LEU A 108 22.91 7.87 16.25
N GLY A 109 22.54 7.80 17.54
CA GLY A 109 21.94 6.61 18.14
C GLY A 109 20.57 6.27 17.56
N GLY A 110 19.75 7.30 17.32
CA GLY A 110 18.47 7.20 16.62
C GLY A 110 18.66 6.72 15.19
N PHE A 111 19.52 7.35 14.40
CA PHE A 111 19.75 6.99 13.01
C PHE A 111 20.26 5.55 12.86
N LYS A 112 21.26 5.15 13.65
CA LYS A 112 21.83 3.79 13.59
C LYS A 112 20.78 2.70 13.88
N ARG A 113 19.92 2.92 14.88
CA ARG A 113 18.83 1.97 15.17
C ARG A 113 17.68 2.10 14.18
N GLY A 114 17.33 3.30 13.75
CA GLY A 114 16.28 3.57 12.77
C GLY A 114 16.54 2.85 11.46
N VAL A 115 17.75 2.97 10.89
CA VAL A 115 18.12 2.26 9.65
C VAL A 115 18.02 0.74 9.83
N ARG A 116 18.46 0.21 10.98
CA ARG A 116 18.37 -1.22 11.26
C ARG A 116 16.92 -1.70 11.32
N TYR A 117 16.04 -0.99 12.03
CA TYR A 117 14.61 -1.33 12.10
C TYR A 117 13.90 -1.13 10.76
N ALA A 118 14.25 -0.10 9.99
CA ALA A 118 13.73 0.14 8.65
C ALA A 118 14.06 -1.01 7.71
N PHE A 119 15.29 -1.56 7.79
CA PHE A 119 15.68 -2.72 7.01
C PHE A 119 14.88 -3.97 7.38
N PHE A 120 14.70 -4.25 8.68
CA PHE A 120 13.93 -5.42 9.13
C PHE A 120 12.45 -5.34 8.75
N THR A 121 11.81 -4.21 9.03
CA THR A 121 10.39 -3.98 8.69
C THR A 121 10.17 -3.90 7.18
N GLY A 122 11.06 -3.24 6.45
CA GLY A 122 11.04 -3.21 4.99
C GLY A 122 11.21 -4.60 4.38
N SER A 123 12.18 -5.40 4.85
CA SER A 123 12.34 -6.78 4.39
C SER A 123 11.11 -7.63 4.67
N LEU A 124 10.47 -7.45 5.84
CA LEU A 124 9.24 -8.17 6.18
C LEU A 124 8.11 -7.84 5.20
N CYS A 125 7.85 -6.55 4.96
CA CYS A 125 6.82 -6.09 4.03
C CYS A 125 7.12 -6.54 2.59
N PHE A 126 8.38 -6.45 2.16
CA PHE A 126 8.80 -6.90 0.83
C PHE A 126 8.58 -8.40 0.65
N SER A 127 9.02 -9.22 1.61
CA SER A 127 8.84 -10.66 1.56
C SER A 127 7.35 -11.04 1.54
N PHE A 128 6.49 -10.30 2.25
CA PHE A 128 5.05 -10.60 2.30
C PHE A 128 4.39 -10.39 0.96
N VAL A 129 4.49 -9.16 0.44
CA VAL A 129 3.86 -8.82 -0.84
C VAL A 129 4.53 -9.57 -2.00
N GLY A 130 5.84 -9.86 -1.89
CA GLY A 130 6.57 -10.68 -2.84
C GLY A 130 6.09 -12.12 -2.87
N LEU A 131 5.94 -12.76 -1.71
CA LEU A 131 5.44 -14.14 -1.62
C LEU A 131 3.99 -14.25 -2.09
N GLU A 132 3.12 -13.32 -1.72
CA GLU A 132 1.76 -13.27 -2.25
C GLU A 132 1.77 -13.19 -3.79
N ALA A 133 2.54 -12.26 -4.36
CA ALA A 133 2.61 -12.09 -5.82
C ALA A 133 3.18 -13.32 -6.55
N VAL A 134 4.11 -14.05 -5.93
CA VAL A 134 4.67 -15.29 -6.49
C VAL A 134 3.64 -16.41 -6.44
N LEU A 135 3.02 -16.63 -5.29
CA LEU A 135 2.08 -17.74 -5.16
C LEU A 135 0.77 -17.50 -5.91
N ASP A 136 0.33 -16.25 -6.06
CA ASP A 136 -0.82 -15.87 -6.90
C ASP A 136 -0.55 -16.25 -8.37
N ARG A 137 0.69 -16.06 -8.86
CA ARG A 137 1.09 -16.46 -10.21
C ARG A 137 1.13 -17.97 -10.40
N LEU A 138 1.48 -18.71 -9.36
CA LEU A 138 1.55 -20.19 -9.42
C LEU A 138 0.15 -20.83 -9.35
N SER A 139 -0.73 -20.28 -8.51
CA SER A 139 -2.05 -20.87 -8.27
C SER A 139 -3.10 -20.44 -9.30
N GLY A 140 -2.90 -19.29 -9.98
CA GLY A 140 -3.83 -18.78 -10.99
C GLY A 140 -5.20 -18.34 -10.45
N GLU A 141 -5.36 -18.31 -9.11
CA GLU A 141 -6.52 -17.88 -8.35
C GLU A 141 -6.08 -17.23 -7.03
N THR A 142 -6.77 -16.17 -6.61
CA THR A 142 -6.52 -15.45 -5.35
C THR A 142 -7.38 -16.02 -4.23
N ASN A 143 -6.81 -16.88 -3.40
CA ASN A 143 -7.49 -17.55 -2.29
C ASN A 143 -6.87 -17.17 -0.94
N VAL A 144 -7.68 -17.19 0.13
CA VAL A 144 -7.21 -16.89 1.50
C VAL A 144 -6.08 -17.83 1.95
N LEU A 145 -6.07 -19.07 1.46
CA LEU A 145 -5.01 -20.04 1.72
C LEU A 145 -3.65 -19.53 1.22
N ASN A 146 -3.66 -18.77 0.12
CA ASN A 146 -2.45 -18.25 -0.47
C ASN A 146 -1.81 -17.14 0.39
N THR A 147 -2.63 -16.23 0.90
CA THR A 147 -2.22 -15.21 1.87
C THR A 147 -1.72 -15.85 3.17
N VAL A 148 -2.36 -16.92 3.64
CA VAL A 148 -1.90 -17.65 4.83
C VAL A 148 -0.53 -18.30 4.58
N ALA A 149 -0.34 -18.96 3.44
CA ALA A 149 0.93 -19.56 3.07
C ALA A 149 2.04 -18.51 2.92
N ALA A 150 1.74 -17.35 2.30
CA ALA A 150 2.66 -16.21 2.22
C ALA A 150 3.01 -15.67 3.62
N GLY A 151 2.01 -15.53 4.50
CA GLY A 151 2.19 -15.11 5.89
C GLY A 151 3.12 -16.05 6.66
N VAL A 152 2.87 -17.36 6.61
CA VAL A 152 3.75 -18.36 7.24
C VAL A 152 5.16 -18.31 6.66
N GLY A 153 5.29 -18.21 5.34
CA GLY A 153 6.59 -18.08 4.67
C GLY A 153 7.38 -16.85 5.13
N THR A 154 6.71 -15.69 5.25
CA THR A 154 7.35 -14.49 5.78
C THR A 154 7.73 -14.59 7.26
N ALA A 155 6.91 -15.25 8.08
CA ALA A 155 7.20 -15.44 9.48
C ALA A 155 8.45 -16.31 9.68
N LEU A 156 8.57 -17.39 8.89
CA LEU A 156 9.77 -18.24 8.88
C LEU A 156 11.01 -17.45 8.44
N TRP A 157 10.89 -16.69 7.35
CA TRP A 157 11.96 -15.81 6.87
C TRP A 157 12.41 -14.83 7.97
N PHE A 158 11.46 -14.11 8.57
CA PHE A 158 11.74 -13.13 9.61
C PHE A 158 12.34 -13.75 10.88
N SER A 159 11.92 -14.95 11.24
CA SER A 159 12.48 -15.71 12.36
C SER A 159 13.97 -16.00 12.15
N THR A 160 14.34 -16.48 10.96
CA THR A 160 15.76 -16.73 10.63
C THR A 160 16.60 -15.46 10.62
N LEU A 161 16.05 -14.35 10.11
CA LEU A 161 16.70 -13.04 10.13
C LEU A 161 16.93 -12.54 11.56
N CYS A 162 15.94 -12.67 12.45
CA CYS A 162 16.09 -12.24 13.84
C CYS A 162 17.08 -13.10 14.62
N LYS A 163 17.20 -14.39 14.30
CA LYS A 163 18.11 -15.31 15.01
C LYS A 163 19.58 -15.10 14.64
N LEU A 164 19.85 -14.47 13.50
CA LEU A 164 21.22 -14.21 13.03
C LEU A 164 21.89 -13.01 13.72
N PHE A 165 21.18 -12.32 14.61
CA PHE A 165 21.53 -10.99 15.13
C PHE A 165 21.20 -10.80 16.61
#